data_AF-A0A522V797-F1
#
_entry.id   AF-A0A522V797-F1
#
_cell.length_a   1.000
_cell.length_b   1.000
_cell.length_c   1.000
_cell.angle_alpha   90.00
_cell.angle_beta   90.00
_cell.angle_gamma   90.00
#
_symmetry.space_group_name_H-M   'P 1'
#
loop_
_entity.id
_entity.type
_entity.pdbx_description
1 polymer ?
#
loop_
_entity_poly.entity_id
_entity_poly.type
_entity_poly.pdbx_seq_one_letter_code
_entity_poly.pdbx_strand_id
1 'polypeptide(L)'
;MKAQIILVLVLLALGALLVFSADKLAFRYETPPPPGFTRDVPKNLDGLWGEQGDCTSKSSRTLDFMDGGFRWKKAGVGRDNFGLVRGIYKYDLGASRVLFKLNETQEGVDPKRGPEYEIHVMGDTIVRRHVFDGFSEVYQRCREQSPRKDVPQY
;
A
#
# COMPACT_ATOMS: atom_id res chain seq x y z
N MET A 1 -34.83 -28.97 24.56
CA MET A 1 -34.14 -27.74 25.04
C MET A 1 -32.66 -27.92 25.38
N LYS A 2 -32.22 -28.94 26.14
CA LYS A 2 -30.80 -29.09 26.53
C LYS A 2 -29.81 -29.26 25.34
N ALA A 3 -30.21 -29.95 24.27
CA ALA A 3 -29.34 -30.19 23.11
C ALA A 3 -29.06 -28.92 22.27
N GLN A 4 -30.00 -27.98 22.22
CA GLN A 4 -29.83 -26.73 21.44
C GLN A 4 -28.83 -25.78 22.10
N ILE A 5 -28.79 -25.75 23.44
CA ILE A 5 -27.85 -24.90 24.19
C ILE A 5 -26.41 -25.38 23.99
N ILE A 6 -26.18 -26.69 23.96
CA ILE A 6 -24.85 -27.28 23.74
C ILE A 6 -24.35 -26.96 22.33
N LEU A 7 -25.21 -27.06 21.32
CA LEU A 7 -24.84 -26.75 19.92
C LEU A 7 -24.42 -25.28 19.76
N VAL A 8 -25.15 -24.35 20.38
CA VAL A 8 -24.83 -22.91 20.33
C VAL A 8 -23.48 -22.62 21.00
N LEU A 9 -23.20 -23.23 22.15
CA LEU A 9 -21.92 -23.06 22.84
C LEU A 9 -20.74 -23.61 22.01
N VAL A 10 -20.93 -24.74 21.34
CA VAL A 10 -19.90 -25.32 20.45
C VAL A 10 -19.63 -24.41 19.26
N LEU A 11 -20.69 -23.87 18.63
CA LEU A 11 -20.54 -22.96 17.48
C LEU A 11 -19.84 -21.65 17.86
N LEU A 12 -20.15 -21.08 19.03
CA LEU A 12 -19.49 -19.88 19.54
C LEU A 12 -18.00 -20.14 19.87
N ALA A 13 -17.69 -21.29 20.48
CA ALA A 13 -16.31 -21.68 20.75
C ALA A 13 -15.51 -21.90 19.46
N LEU A 14 -16.12 -22.54 18.45
CA LEU A 14 -15.49 -22.75 17.14
C LEU A 14 -15.23 -21.43 16.41
N GLY A 15 -16.21 -20.51 16.43
CA GLY A 15 -16.08 -19.17 15.84
C GLY A 15 -14.96 -18.37 16.48
N ALA A 16 -14.88 -18.35 17.81
CA ALA A 16 -13.78 -17.70 18.52
C ALA A 16 -12.41 -18.31 18.15
N LEU A 17 -12.30 -19.64 18.15
CA LEU A 17 -11.06 -20.33 17.78
C LEU A 17 -10.59 -20.01 16.35
N LEU A 18 -11.51 -19.88 15.40
CA LEU A 18 -11.18 -19.53 14.01
C LEU A 18 -10.69 -18.08 13.88
N VAL A 19 -11.28 -17.13 14.62
CA VAL A 19 -10.83 -15.74 14.61
C VAL A 19 -9.42 -15.62 15.22
N PHE A 20 -9.17 -16.25 16.37
CA PHE A 20 -7.84 -16.22 17.00
C PHE A 20 -6.74 -16.94 16.21
N SER A 21 -7.11 -17.96 15.41
CA SER A 21 -6.14 -18.66 14.57
C SER A 21 -5.84 -17.90 13.27
N ALA A 22 -6.81 -17.18 12.69
CA ALA A 22 -6.59 -16.34 11.53
C ALA A 22 -5.60 -15.19 11.82
N ASP A 23 -5.77 -14.49 12.95
CA ASP A 23 -4.88 -13.39 13.34
C ASP A 23 -3.44 -13.87 13.61
N LYS A 24 -3.30 -15.04 14.23
CA LYS A 24 -1.97 -15.64 14.49
C LYS A 24 -1.29 -16.14 13.22
N LEU A 25 -2.04 -16.53 12.18
CA LEU A 25 -1.49 -16.93 10.89
C LEU A 25 -1.07 -15.71 10.07
N ALA A 26 -1.86 -14.63 10.06
CA ALA A 26 -1.53 -13.41 9.34
C ALA A 26 -0.21 -12.78 9.82
N PHE A 27 0.06 -12.80 11.13
CA PHE A 27 1.31 -12.25 11.69
C PHE A 27 2.56 -13.12 11.41
N ARG A 28 2.39 -14.41 11.06
CA ARG A 28 3.50 -15.39 10.97
C ARG A 28 4.15 -15.48 9.58
N TYR A 29 3.59 -14.85 8.56
CA TYR A 29 4.05 -15.01 7.17
C TYR A 29 4.71 -13.76 6.55
N GLU A 30 4.85 -12.67 7.30
CA GLU A 30 5.54 -11.49 6.79
C GLU A 30 7.00 -11.49 7.23
N THR A 31 7.89 -11.92 6.35
CA THR A 31 9.35 -11.85 6.53
C THR A 31 9.74 -10.43 6.97
N PRO A 32 10.50 -10.23 8.05
CA PRO A 32 10.90 -8.90 8.48
C PRO A 32 11.63 -8.17 7.32
N PRO A 33 11.43 -6.84 7.17
CA PRO A 33 12.09 -6.10 6.12
C PRO A 33 13.62 -6.15 6.29
N PRO A 34 14.39 -6.12 5.19
CA PRO A 34 15.85 -6.05 5.26
C PRO A 34 16.31 -4.79 6.01
N PRO A 35 17.54 -4.78 6.56
CA PRO A 35 18.05 -3.66 7.34
C PRO A 35 17.93 -2.31 6.63
N GLY A 36 17.38 -1.32 7.34
CA GLY A 36 17.18 0.04 6.83
C GLY A 36 15.97 0.21 5.93
N PHE A 37 15.18 -0.84 5.70
CA PHE A 37 13.85 -0.72 5.10
C PHE A 37 12.76 -0.91 6.16
N THR A 38 11.61 -0.28 5.92
CA THR A 38 10.40 -0.38 6.72
C THR A 38 9.18 -0.59 5.82
N ARG A 39 8.09 -1.12 6.38
CA ARG A 39 6.78 -1.12 5.70
C ARG A 39 6.10 0.24 5.81
N ASP A 40 6.49 1.05 6.78
CA ASP A 40 5.79 2.30 7.10
C ASP A 40 6.05 3.34 6.00
N VAL A 41 4.98 3.88 5.43
CA VAL A 41 5.08 5.00 4.49
C VAL A 41 5.49 6.27 5.27
N PRO A 42 6.42 7.09 4.75
CA PRO A 42 6.72 8.35 5.42
C PRO A 42 5.52 9.30 5.31
N LYS A 43 5.21 10.02 6.39
CA LYS A 43 4.01 10.89 6.50
C LYS A 43 3.88 11.93 5.38
N ASN A 44 5.00 12.43 4.86
CA ASN A 44 5.03 13.42 3.78
C ASN A 44 4.82 12.79 2.39
N LEU A 45 4.83 11.46 2.27
CA LEU A 45 4.50 10.70 1.06
C LEU A 45 3.11 10.07 1.14
N ASP A 46 2.63 9.77 2.35
CA ASP A 46 1.33 9.14 2.60
C ASP A 46 0.17 9.86 1.90
N GLY A 47 -0.74 9.07 1.33
CA GLY A 47 -1.95 9.50 0.65
C GLY A 47 -1.88 9.55 -0.88
N LEU A 48 -2.86 10.25 -1.46
CA LEU A 48 -3.13 10.26 -2.89
C LEU A 48 -2.41 11.41 -3.61
N TRP A 49 -1.85 11.07 -4.76
CA TRP A 49 -1.13 11.93 -5.68
C TRP A 49 -1.69 11.76 -7.08
N GLY A 50 -1.96 12.87 -7.76
CA GLY A 50 -2.52 12.91 -9.11
C GLY A 50 -1.57 13.57 -10.09
N GLU A 51 -1.64 13.15 -11.34
CA GLU A 51 -0.97 13.85 -12.44
C GLU A 51 -1.52 15.29 -12.52
N GLN A 52 -0.65 16.29 -12.43
CA GLN A 52 -1.04 17.72 -12.34
C GLN A 52 -2.01 18.03 -11.19
N GLY A 53 -2.04 17.17 -10.15
CA GLY A 53 -2.95 17.31 -9.02
C GLY A 53 -4.40 16.89 -9.31
N ASP A 54 -4.69 16.39 -10.51
CA ASP A 54 -6.00 15.84 -10.85
C ASP A 54 -6.13 14.41 -10.30
N CYS A 55 -7.12 14.23 -9.44
CA CYS A 55 -7.38 12.96 -8.74
C CYS A 55 -8.82 12.48 -8.90
N THR A 56 -9.66 13.28 -9.58
CA THR A 56 -11.10 13.06 -9.69
C THR A 56 -11.49 12.70 -11.11
N SER A 57 -10.72 13.12 -12.11
CA SER A 57 -10.99 12.76 -13.49
C SER A 57 -10.91 11.24 -13.71
N LYS A 58 -11.75 10.75 -14.61
CA LYS A 58 -11.65 9.36 -15.07
C LYS A 58 -10.33 9.11 -15.81
N SER A 59 -9.80 10.15 -16.46
CA SER A 59 -8.54 10.07 -17.18
C SER A 59 -7.29 10.35 -16.33
N SER A 60 -7.43 10.69 -15.04
CA SER A 60 -6.27 11.01 -14.22
C SER A 60 -5.50 9.76 -13.83
N ARG A 61 -4.17 9.81 -14.00
CA ARG A 61 -3.27 8.82 -13.39
C ARG A 61 -3.03 9.21 -11.93
N THR A 62 -3.17 8.24 -11.03
CA THR A 62 -2.99 8.50 -9.60
C THR A 62 -2.12 7.44 -8.94
N LEU A 63 -1.46 7.83 -7.85
CA LEU A 63 -0.72 6.98 -6.93
C LEU A 63 -1.22 7.24 -5.51
N ASP A 64 -1.59 6.19 -4.80
CA ASP A 64 -2.04 6.24 -3.40
C ASP A 64 -1.03 5.47 -2.55
N PHE A 65 -0.12 6.17 -1.89
CA PHE A 65 0.92 5.55 -1.05
C PHE A 65 0.36 5.24 0.33
N MET A 66 0.69 4.06 0.86
CA MET A 66 0.23 3.57 2.14
C MET A 66 1.26 2.59 2.72
N ASP A 67 1.09 2.17 3.97
CA ASP A 67 1.97 1.16 4.55
C ASP A 67 2.00 -0.12 3.69
N GLY A 68 3.21 -0.60 3.43
CA GLY A 68 3.46 -1.80 2.64
C GLY A 68 3.29 -1.65 1.13
N GLY A 69 3.10 -0.44 0.58
CA GLY A 69 3.00 -0.26 -0.86
C GLY A 69 2.22 0.94 -1.38
N PHE A 70 1.88 0.90 -2.67
CA PHE A 70 1.01 1.92 -3.24
C PHE A 70 0.00 1.31 -4.20
N ARG A 71 -1.18 1.94 -4.30
CA ARG A 71 -2.13 1.65 -5.36
C ARG A 71 -1.88 2.60 -6.51
N TRP A 72 -2.08 2.14 -7.72
CA TRP A 72 -2.03 2.98 -8.90
C TRP A 72 -3.33 2.88 -9.67
N LYS A 73 -3.70 3.99 -10.31
CA LYS A 73 -4.73 4.07 -11.32
C LYS A 73 -4.10 4.57 -12.60
N LYS A 74 -4.37 3.90 -13.72
CA LYS A 74 -4.09 4.40 -15.06
C LYS A 74 -5.41 4.55 -15.82
N ALA A 75 -5.58 5.68 -16.47
CA ALA A 75 -6.68 5.87 -17.40
C ALA A 75 -6.65 4.83 -18.52
N GLY A 76 -7.80 4.24 -18.80
CA GLY A 76 -8.03 3.38 -19.95
C GLY A 76 -9.24 3.87 -20.73
N VAL A 77 -9.21 3.71 -22.04
CA VAL A 77 -10.42 3.87 -22.87
C VAL A 77 -11.33 2.67 -22.58
N GLY A 78 -12.34 2.86 -21.73
CA GLY A 78 -13.41 1.88 -21.48
C GLY A 78 -13.51 1.35 -20.03
N ARG A 79 -12.39 1.00 -19.39
CA ARG A 79 -12.35 0.62 -17.96
C ARG A 79 -11.11 1.22 -17.30
N ASP A 80 -11.29 1.75 -16.09
CA ASP A 80 -10.19 2.21 -15.26
C ASP A 80 -9.32 1.01 -14.88
N ASN A 81 -8.02 1.11 -15.13
CA ASN A 81 -7.04 0.10 -14.73
C ASN A 81 -6.48 0.47 -13.36
N PHE A 82 -6.60 -0.45 -12.40
CA PHE A 82 -6.05 -0.29 -11.07
C PHE A 82 -5.11 -1.44 -10.76
N GLY A 83 -4.12 -1.17 -9.91
CA GLY A 83 -3.28 -2.22 -9.34
C GLY A 83 -2.79 -1.84 -7.96
N LEU A 84 -2.38 -2.86 -7.21
CA LEU A 84 -1.69 -2.73 -5.93
C LEU A 84 -0.25 -3.20 -6.12
N VAL A 85 0.69 -2.37 -5.71
CA VAL A 85 2.10 -2.69 -5.69
C VAL A 85 2.52 -2.83 -4.23
N ARG A 86 2.94 -4.02 -3.83
CA ARG A 86 3.43 -4.29 -2.47
C ARG A 86 4.95 -4.10 -2.41
N GLY A 87 5.43 -3.51 -1.33
CA GLY A 87 6.85 -3.26 -1.14
C GLY A 87 7.19 -2.69 0.22
N ILE A 88 8.39 -2.15 0.29
CA ILE A 88 9.03 -1.59 1.48
C ILE A 88 9.76 -0.30 1.12
N TYR A 89 9.88 0.59 2.10
CA TYR A 89 10.43 1.93 1.97
C TYR A 89 11.75 2.05 2.71
N LYS A 90 12.64 2.90 2.21
CA LYS A 90 13.82 3.38 2.93
C LYS A 90 13.95 4.88 2.71
N TYR A 91 14.06 5.65 3.79
CA TYR A 91 14.10 7.12 3.72
C TYR A 91 14.91 7.72 4.87
N ASP A 92 15.32 8.97 4.69
CA ASP A 92 16.03 9.77 5.68
C ASP A 92 15.09 10.52 6.64
N LEU A 93 15.67 11.18 7.64
CA LEU A 93 14.93 12.10 8.51
C LEU A 93 14.35 13.24 7.66
N GLY A 94 13.02 13.34 7.65
CA GLY A 94 12.28 14.29 6.82
C GLY A 94 11.79 13.71 5.48
N ALA A 95 12.26 12.51 5.11
CA ALA A 95 11.80 11.74 3.96
C ALA A 95 11.71 12.55 2.66
N SER A 96 12.70 13.41 2.41
CA SER A 96 12.81 14.17 1.17
C SER A 96 13.17 13.27 -0.02
N ARG A 97 13.81 12.14 0.28
CA ARG A 97 14.21 11.10 -0.65
C ARG A 97 13.77 9.74 -0.10
N VAL A 98 12.94 9.04 -0.85
CA VAL A 98 12.39 7.73 -0.49
C VAL A 98 12.77 6.71 -1.55
N LEU A 99 13.40 5.62 -1.13
CA LEU A 99 13.67 4.46 -1.95
C LEU A 99 12.55 3.44 -1.73
N PHE A 100 11.94 2.95 -2.80
CA PHE A 100 10.92 1.91 -2.73
C PHE A 100 11.45 0.63 -3.37
N LYS A 101 11.33 -0.48 -2.63
CA LYS A 101 11.67 -1.82 -3.10
C LYS A 101 10.43 -2.71 -3.11
N LEU A 102 10.23 -3.46 -4.19
CA LEU A 102 9.13 -4.42 -4.33
C LEU A 102 9.28 -5.58 -3.35
N ASN A 103 8.15 -6.03 -2.80
CA ASN A 103 8.08 -7.30 -2.09
C ASN A 103 8.03 -8.41 -3.13
N GLU A 104 9.17 -9.02 -3.40
CA GLU A 104 9.30 -10.10 -4.35
C GLU A 104 8.69 -11.37 -3.75
N THR A 105 7.45 -11.69 -4.13
CA THR A 105 6.79 -12.96 -3.77
C THR A 105 7.09 -14.07 -4.78
N GLN A 106 7.94 -13.84 -5.78
CA GLN A 106 8.25 -14.80 -6.84
C GLN A 106 9.66 -15.38 -6.66
N GLU A 107 9.73 -16.71 -6.65
CA GLU A 107 10.98 -17.46 -6.78
C GLU A 107 11.74 -16.98 -8.05
N GLY A 108 12.98 -16.53 -7.88
CA GLY A 108 13.88 -16.19 -8.99
C GLY A 108 14.34 -14.73 -9.06
N VAL A 109 13.90 -13.86 -8.14
CA VAL A 109 14.44 -12.50 -8.07
C VAL A 109 15.54 -12.45 -7.00
N ASP A 110 16.68 -11.88 -7.38
CA ASP A 110 17.86 -11.76 -6.52
C ASP A 110 17.51 -10.88 -5.31
N PRO A 111 17.59 -11.37 -4.07
CA PRO A 111 17.34 -10.55 -2.89
C PRO A 111 18.28 -9.32 -2.80
N LYS A 112 19.39 -9.31 -3.55
CA LYS A 112 20.29 -8.16 -3.71
C LYS A 112 19.81 -7.13 -4.72
N ARG A 113 18.69 -7.36 -5.42
CA ARG A 113 18.08 -6.36 -6.30
C ARG A 113 17.84 -5.08 -5.51
N GLY A 114 18.34 -3.98 -6.04
CA GLY A 114 18.20 -2.66 -5.44
C GLY A 114 16.74 -2.18 -5.44
N PRO A 115 16.47 -0.97 -4.95
CA PRO A 115 15.14 -0.37 -5.04
C PRO A 115 14.71 -0.17 -6.50
N GLU A 116 13.43 -0.39 -6.80
CA GLU A 116 12.84 -0.13 -8.11
C GLU A 116 12.61 1.35 -8.37
N TYR A 117 12.24 2.10 -7.33
CA TYR A 117 11.94 3.52 -7.46
C TYR A 117 12.71 4.37 -6.46
N GLU A 118 13.12 5.54 -6.93
CA GLU A 118 13.56 6.67 -6.13
C GLU A 118 12.49 7.77 -6.23
N ILE A 119 11.96 8.19 -5.09
CA ILE A 119 10.88 9.15 -4.99
C ILE A 119 11.40 10.37 -4.24
N HIS A 120 11.40 11.52 -4.90
CA HIS A 120 11.74 12.80 -4.28
C HIS A 120 10.46 13.53 -3.89
N VAL A 121 10.34 13.92 -2.62
CA VAL A 121 9.19 14.66 -2.08
C VAL A 121 9.59 16.12 -1.91
N MET A 122 8.89 17.01 -2.63
CA MET A 122 9.12 18.45 -2.67
C MET A 122 7.81 19.18 -2.34
N GLY A 123 7.46 19.20 -1.05
CA GLY A 123 6.18 19.73 -0.57
C GLY A 123 5.01 18.95 -1.15
N ASP A 124 4.17 19.61 -1.94
CA ASP A 124 3.01 19.02 -2.61
C ASP A 124 3.33 18.39 -3.96
N THR A 125 4.60 18.28 -4.35
CA THR A 125 5.03 17.61 -5.58
C THR A 125 5.92 16.42 -5.27
N ILE A 126 5.73 15.31 -5.98
CA ILE A 126 6.69 14.22 -6.03
C ILE A 126 7.25 14.05 -7.44
N VAL A 127 8.50 13.61 -7.49
CA VAL A 127 9.12 13.04 -8.69
C VAL A 127 9.45 11.59 -8.37
N ARG A 128 8.78 10.66 -9.06
CA ARG A 128 9.07 9.23 -8.97
C ARG A 128 9.91 8.83 -10.17
N ARG A 129 11.14 8.38 -9.93
CA ARG A 129 12.06 7.88 -10.93
C ARG A 129 12.22 6.37 -10.78
N HIS A 130 12.09 5.65 -11.88
CA HIS A 130 12.43 4.23 -11.92
C HIS A 130 13.95 4.09 -12.06
N VAL A 131 14.56 3.30 -11.18
CA VAL A 131 16.02 3.27 -11.00
C VAL A 131 16.74 2.65 -12.20
N PHE A 132 16.11 1.68 -12.86
CA PHE A 132 16.75 0.90 -13.92
C PHE A 132 16.74 1.58 -15.29
N ASP A 133 15.65 2.24 -15.67
CA ASP A 133 15.52 2.90 -16.98
C ASP A 133 15.61 4.44 -16.89
N GLY A 134 15.61 4.99 -15.67
CA GLY A 134 15.67 6.44 -15.44
C GLY A 134 14.39 7.19 -15.77
N PHE A 135 13.31 6.51 -16.16
CA PHE A 135 12.04 7.15 -16.48
C PHE A 135 11.50 7.84 -15.23
N SER A 136 11.06 9.10 -15.39
CA SER A 136 10.64 9.95 -14.28
C SER A 136 9.23 10.47 -14.52
N GLU A 137 8.44 10.47 -13.46
CA GLU A 137 7.04 10.88 -13.46
C GLU A 137 6.81 11.89 -12.35
N VAL A 138 5.99 12.90 -12.63
CA VAL A 138 5.68 13.97 -11.68
C VAL A 138 4.22 13.86 -11.27
N TYR A 139 3.98 13.89 -9.97
CA TYR A 139 2.63 13.93 -9.40
C TYR A 139 2.53 15.06 -8.38
N GLN A 140 1.33 15.57 -8.19
CA GLN A 140 1.03 16.56 -7.16
C GLN A 140 0.03 16.00 -6.16
N ARG A 141 0.14 16.42 -4.91
CA ARG A 141 -0.71 15.97 -3.82
C ARG A 141 -2.16 16.38 -4.08
N CYS A 142 -3.09 15.45 -3.91
CA CYS A 142 -4.52 15.75 -4.00
C CYS A 142 -4.94 16.57 -2.78
N ARG A 143 -5.25 17.86 -2.97
CA ARG A 143 -5.60 18.79 -1.87
C ARG A 143 -7.03 18.62 -1.35
N GLU A 144 -7.89 17.92 -2.09
CA GLU A 144 -9.29 17.69 -1.72
C GLU A 144 -9.55 16.19 -1.53
N GLN A 145 -9.24 15.67 -0.36
CA GLN A 145 -10.01 14.55 0.18
C GLN A 145 -10.93 15.13 1.25
N SER A 146 -12.15 15.49 0.86
CA SER A 146 -13.23 15.51 1.86
C SER A 146 -13.15 14.17 2.61
N PRO A 147 -13.17 14.16 3.96
CA PRO A 147 -13.07 12.91 4.70
C PRO A 147 -14.09 11.95 4.12
N ARG A 148 -13.63 10.77 3.68
CA ARG A 148 -14.55 9.70 3.27
C ARG A 148 -15.41 9.45 4.49
N LYS A 149 -16.70 9.82 4.40
CA LYS A 149 -17.71 9.41 5.38
C LYS A 149 -17.50 7.93 5.64
N ASP A 150 -17.40 7.61 6.92
CA ASP A 150 -17.06 6.31 7.44
C ASP A 150 -17.74 5.18 6.67
N VAL A 151 -16.96 4.14 6.38
CA VAL A 151 -17.48 2.86 5.90
C VAL A 151 -18.59 2.42 6.86
N PRO A 152 -19.79 2.06 6.39
CA PRO A 152 -20.81 1.49 7.25
C PRO A 152 -20.22 0.27 7.95
N GLN A 153 -20.17 0.29 9.28
CA GLN A 153 -19.95 -0.92 10.05
C GLN A 153 -21.15 -1.85 9.79
N TYR A 154 -20.89 -2.99 9.15
CA TYR A 154 -21.82 -4.11 9.08
C TYR A 154 -21.46 -5.12 10.15
#